data_AF-A0A933UEX0-F1
#
_entry.id   AF-A0A933UEX0-F1
#
_cell.length_a   1.000
_cell.length_b   1.000
_cell.length_c   1.000
_cell.angle_alpha   90.00
_cell.angle_beta   90.00
_cell.angle_gamma   90.00
#
_symmetry.space_group_name_H-M   'P 1'
#
loop_
_entity.id
_entity.type
_entity.pdbx_description
1 polymer ?
#
loop_
_entity_poly.entity_id
_entity_poly.type
_entity_poly.pdbx_seq_one_letter_code
_entity_poly.pdbx_strand_id
1 'polypeptide(L)' 'MRSFKVNEEIHAAQVRVIGTEGEQLGIMPVAQALTLARSSGMDLAEIAPSATPPICRIMNVRGFREKAQKPNRN' A
#
# COMPACT_ATOMS: atom_id res chain seq x y z
N MET A 1 2.92 12.35 10.73
CA MET A 1 1.93 11.39 10.18
C MET A 1 2.46 10.93 8.83
N ARG A 2 2.77 9.65 8.64
CA ARG A 2 3.23 9.16 7.34
C ARG A 2 1.97 8.92 6.50
N SER A 3 1.66 9.85 5.60
CA SER A 3 0.54 9.71 4.67
C SER A 3 0.97 8.81 3.52
N PHE A 4 0.49 7.57 3.47
CA PHE A 4 0.69 6.69 2.32
C PHE A 4 -0.31 7.07 1.22
N LYS A 5 0.13 7.04 -0.04
CA LYS A 5 -0.80 7.04 -1.17
C LYS A 5 -1.47 5.67 -1.22
N VAL A 6 -2.79 5.67 -1.38
CA VAL A 6 -3.56 4.42 -1.44
C VAL A 6 -4.35 4.32 -2.73
N ASN A 7 -4.48 3.10 -3.23
CA ASN A 7 -5.33 2.76 -4.37
C ASN A 7 -5.08 3.69 -5.57
N GLU A 8 -6.10 4.49 -5.92
CA GLU A 8 -6.12 5.37 -7.09
C GLU A 8 -5.21 6.60 -6.94
N GLU A 9 -4.70 6.90 -5.74
CA GLU A 9 -3.69 7.95 -5.53
C GLU A 9 -2.31 7.57 -6.08
N ILE A 10 -2.09 6.28 -6.40
CA ILE A 10 -0.83 5.75 -6.90
C ILE A 10 -0.79 5.91 -8.44
N HIS A 11 -0.02 6.90 -8.90
CA HIS A 11 0.11 7.22 -10.34
C HIS A 11 1.32 6.55 -11.03
N ALA A 12 2.04 5.67 -10.34
CA ALA A 12 3.20 4.97 -10.92
C ALA A 12 2.75 3.99 -12.02
N ALA A 13 3.46 3.95 -13.15
CA ALA A 13 3.15 3.01 -14.24
C ALA A 13 3.40 1.54 -13.83
N GLN A 14 4.49 1.31 -13.09
CA GLN A 14 4.87 0.01 -12.55
C GLN A 14 5.20 0.13 -11.06
N VAL A 15 4.87 -0.91 -10.32
CA VAL A 15 5.07 -1.01 -8.88
C VAL A 15 5.62 -2.39 -8.51
N ARG A 16 6.47 -2.45 -7.50
CA ARG A 16 6.83 -3.72 -6.86
C ARG A 16 5.79 -4.03 -5.79
N VAL A 17 5.13 -5.17 -5.90
CA VAL A 17 4.01 -5.53 -5.03
C VAL A 17 4.47 -6.57 -4.00
N ILE A 18 4.18 -6.27 -2.74
CA ILE A 18 4.23 -7.20 -1.62
C ILE A 18 2.79 -7.57 -1.29
N GLY A 19 2.49 -8.85 -1.23
CA GLY A 19 1.18 -9.31 -0.85
C GLY A 19 0.94 -9.24 0.66
N THR A 20 -0.09 -9.93 1.12
CA THR A 20 -0.70 -9.67 2.42
C THR A 20 0.07 -10.32 3.56
N GLU A 21 0.66 -11.48 3.27
CA GLU A 21 1.48 -12.28 4.19
C GLU A 21 2.98 -11.98 4.04
N GLY A 22 3.34 -11.01 3.19
CA GLY A 22 4.73 -10.60 2.94
C GLY A 22 5.36 -11.27 1.72
N GLU A 23 4.57 -12.00 0.93
CA GLU A 23 4.98 -12.59 -0.33
C GLU A 23 5.39 -11.53 -1.35
N GLN A 24 6.51 -11.75 -2.05
CA GLN A 24 6.97 -10.87 -3.13
C GLN A 24 6.26 -11.26 -4.42
N LEU A 25 5.22 -10.53 -4.81
CA LEU A 25 4.47 -10.78 -6.05
C LEU A 25 5.21 -10.26 -7.30
N GLY A 26 6.30 -9.51 -7.10
CA GLY A 26 7.16 -9.00 -8.16
C GLY A 26 6.77 -7.61 -8.65
N ILE A 27 7.29 -7.24 -9.82
CA ILE A 27 7.01 -5.95 -10.46
C ILE A 27 5.86 -6.13 -11.44
N MET A 28 4.84 -5.30 -11.34
CA MET A 28 3.68 -5.34 -12.23
C MET A 28 3.09 -3.94 -12.46
N PRO A 29 2.23 -3.75 -13.47
CA PRO A 29 1.49 -2.51 -13.66
C PRO A 29 0.63 -2.19 -12.44
N VAL A 30 0.50 -0.90 -12.08
CA VAL A 30 -0.34 -0.48 -10.94
C VAL A 30 -1.79 -0.97 -11.08
N ALA A 31 -2.32 -1.00 -12.31
CA ALA A 31 -3.68 -1.51 -12.58
C ALA A 31 -3.86 -2.99 -12.18
N GLN A 32 -2.83 -3.81 -12.36
CA GLN A 32 -2.84 -5.22 -11.94
C GLN A 32 -2.77 -5.32 -10.42
N ALA A 33 -1.89 -4.52 -9.78
CA ALA A 33 -1.78 -4.46 -8.34
C ALA A 33 -3.08 -4.02 -7.64
N LEU A 34 -3.78 -3.04 -8.22
CA LEU A 34 -5.10 -2.59 -7.77
C LEU A 34 -6.15 -3.68 -7.90
N THR A 35 -6.13 -4.43 -9.00
CA THR A 35 -7.03 -5.58 -9.20
C THR A 35 -6.80 -6.63 -8.12
N LEU A 36 -5.55 -6.98 -7.83
CA LEU A 36 -5.21 -7.95 -6.77
C LEU A 36 -5.69 -7.49 -5.40
N ALA A 37 -5.43 -6.22 -5.05
CA ALA A 37 -5.90 -5.65 -3.79
C ALA A 37 -7.43 -5.74 -3.66
N ARG A 38 -8.17 -5.35 -4.73
CA ARG A 38 -9.63 -5.45 -4.79
C ARG A 38 -10.13 -6.90 -4.68
N SER A 39 -9.49 -7.85 -5.36
CA SER A 39 -9.83 -9.27 -5.29
C SER A 39 -9.65 -9.85 -3.88
N SER A 40 -8.70 -9.32 -3.11
CA SER A 40 -8.48 -9.70 -1.71
C SER A 40 -9.29 -8.86 -0.71
N GLY A 41 -10.13 -7.93 -1.16
CA GLY A 41 -10.90 -7.04 -0.28
C GLY A 41 -10.04 -6.08 0.56
N MET A 42 -8.83 -5.75 0.08
CA MET A 42 -7.84 -4.91 0.75
C MET A 42 -7.46 -3.69 -0.10
N ASP A 43 -6.68 -2.78 0.47
CA ASP A 43 -6.16 -1.61 -0.21
C ASP A 43 -4.73 -1.85 -0.72
N LEU A 44 -4.34 -1.17 -1.78
CA LEU A 44 -2.95 -1.09 -2.22
C LEU A 44 -2.31 0.15 -1.59
N ALA A 45 -1.29 -0.02 -0.75
CA ALA A 45 -0.61 1.07 -0.08
C ALA A 45 0.81 1.25 -0.62
N GLU A 46 1.16 2.45 -1.07
CA GLU A 46 2.52 2.79 -1.46
C GLU A 46 3.38 3.06 -0.21
N ILE A 47 4.18 2.08 0.21
CA ILE A 47 5.00 2.15 1.43
C ILE A 47 6.38 2.77 1.20
N ALA A 48 6.90 2.70 -0.02
CA ALA A 48 8.18 3.29 -0.40
C ALA A 48 8.09 4.01 -1.76
N PRO A 49 7.66 5.29 -1.79
CA PRO A 49 7.63 6.10 -3.00
C PRO A 49 9.01 6.37 -3.61
N SER A 50 10.06 6.34 -2.79
CA SER A 50 11.43 6.65 -3.21
C SER A 50 12.12 5.49 -3.95
N ALA A 51 11.52 4.30 -3.97
CA ALA A 51 12.05 3.15 -4.69
C ALA A 51 11.74 3.26 -6.19
N THR A 52 12.58 2.66 -7.03
CA THR A 52 12.34 2.56 -8.48
C THR A 52 12.36 1.08 -8.89
N PRO A 53 11.20 0.46 -9.20
CA PRO A 53 9.84 1.01 -9.10
C PRO A 53 9.38 1.19 -7.64
N PRO A 54 8.37 2.05 -7.37
CA PRO A 54 7.81 2.23 -6.03
C PRO A 54 7.32 0.91 -5.42
N ILE A 55 7.50 0.75 -4.12
CA ILE A 55 7.08 -0.47 -3.42
C ILE A 55 5.68 -0.26 -2.85
N CYS A 56 4.75 -1.08 -3.31
CA CYS A 56 3.38 -1.14 -2.83
C CYS A 56 3.14 -2.43 -2.06
N ARG A 57 2.30 -2.37 -1.02
CA ARG A 57 1.88 -3.53 -0.25
C ARG A 57 0.36 -3.61 -0.17
N ILE A 58 -0.19 -4.81 -0.35
CA ILE A 58 -1.62 -5.06 -0.18
C ILE A 58 -1.90 -5.18 1.33
N MET A 59 -2.67 -4.24 1.88
CA MET A 59 -3.02 -4.17 3.29
C MET A 59 -4.28 -3.35 3.52
N ASN A 60 -4.89 -3.43 4.71
CA ASN A 60 -5.99 -2.55 5.10
C ASN A 60 -5.43 -1.23 5.66
N VAL A 61 -5.62 -0.12 4.93
CA VAL A 61 -5.09 1.20 5.33
C VAL A 61 -6.14 2.05 6.05
N ARG A 62 -7.43 1.75 5.83
CA ARG A 62 -8.56 2.46 6.45
C ARG A 62 -8.52 2.43 7.98
N GLY A 63 -8.04 1.34 8.59
CA GLY A 63 -7.90 1.23 10.05
C GLY A 63 -6.67 1.91 10.66
N PHE A 64 -5.69 2.33 9.84
CA PHE A 64 -4.42 2.88 10.35
C PHE A 64 -4.54 4.34 10.79
N ARG A 65 -5.51 5.08 10.23
CA ARG A 65 -5.78 6.48 10.60
C ARG A 65 -6.40 6.64 11.99
N GLU A 66 -7.15 5.64 12.49
CA GLU A 66 -7.82 5.74 13.79
C GLU A 66 -6.89 5.43 14.98
N LYS A 67 -5.85 4.61 14.78
CA LYS A 67 -4.91 4.26 15.87
C LYS A 67 -3.80 5.29 16.11
N ALA A 68 -3.72 6.36 15.31
CA ALA A 68 -2.74 7.42 15.50
C ALA A 68 -3.23 8.57 16.42
N GLN A 69 -4.33 8.36 17.17
CA GLN A 69 -4.86 9.33 18.11
C GLN A 69 -4.76 8.84 19.56
N LYS A 70 -3.55 8.52 20.02
CA LYS A 70 -3.17 8.63 21.44
C LYS A 70 -1.68 9.00 21.58
N PRO A 71 -1.31 10.29 21.62
CA PRO A 71 -0.10 10.71 22.31
C PRO A 71 -0.37 10.76 23.84
N ASN A 72 0.70 10.65 24.63
CA ASN A 72 0.81 10.60 26.11
C ASN A 72 0.37 9.28 26.78
N ARG A 73 1.20 8.53 27.52
CA ARG A 73 2.42 8.86 28.32
C ARG A 73 2.15 9.90 29.41
N ASN A 74 1.46 9.49 30.48
CA ASN A 74 1.94 9.51 31.88
C ASN A 74 0.84 8.94 32.79
#